data_AF-A0A0G0ZS52-F1
#
_entry.id   AF-A0A0G0ZS52-F1
#
_cell.length_a   1.000
_cell.length_b   1.000
_cell.length_c   1.000
_cell.angle_alpha   90.00
_cell.angle_beta   90.00
_cell.angle_gamma   90.00
#
_symmetry.space_group_name_H-M   'P 1'
#
loop_
_entity.id
_entity.type
_entity.pdbx_description
1 polymer ?
#
loop_
_entity_poly.entity_id
_entity_poly.type
_entity_poly.pdbx_seq_one_letter_code
_entity_poly.pdbx_strand_id
1 'polypeptide(L)'
;PVPQKISISIPKEKYPVKELKYDEDNDYFSLLITVQGVNFNKDDLIFKETLPKTDSIFYFCRNFDFEKLNHFKTLIEIPEKESVILIKPGEETVSEKAFEIIDSFSFDNEILKTSHLPTLLFAAVFKETDGFKNISQGALRLAARLLELGADKETTENIFSQDKIPAFWQMLGRALARTAVDQNLQSSWTFLSKKDFEKHKAEPKEEFLLKILKEISQTVPGQTFSLILWPAPTQNAFDLNNEDEIWATIKSADAVKLNFLATELKTKNQNGHLKTGPFKTFSEAEIQIRRALKSAIF
;
A
#
# COMPACT_ATOMS: atom_id res chain seq x y z
N PRO A 1 -1.54 22.93 13.84
CA PRO A 1 -0.15 22.61 14.22
C PRO A 1 -0.14 21.67 15.43
N VAL A 2 0.52 20.52 15.34
CA VAL A 2 0.68 19.63 16.51
C VAL A 2 1.59 20.37 17.52
N PRO A 3 1.19 20.53 18.79
CA PRO A 3 2.02 21.19 19.78
C PRO A 3 3.33 20.42 19.95
N GLN A 4 4.47 21.10 19.74
CA GLN A 4 5.79 20.52 19.96
C GLN A 4 6.10 20.52 21.46
N LYS A 5 6.51 19.36 21.98
CA LYS A 5 7.00 19.24 23.36
C LYS A 5 8.52 19.11 23.33
N ILE A 6 9.21 20.02 24.01
CA ILE A 6 10.67 19.97 24.16
C ILE A 6 10.97 19.52 25.59
N SER A 7 11.71 18.43 25.73
CA SER A 7 12.22 17.94 27.00
C SER A 7 13.64 18.47 27.20
N ILE A 8 13.85 19.15 28.33
CA ILE A 8 15.17 19.61 28.77
C ILE A 8 15.65 18.64 29.85
N SER A 9 16.79 17.98 29.64
CA SER A 9 17.31 16.93 30.52
C SER A 9 18.70 17.26 31.07
N ILE A 10 18.92 16.95 32.36
CA ILE A 10 20.20 17.16 33.08
C ILE A 10 20.72 15.82 33.61
N PRO A 11 22.00 15.46 33.39
CA PRO A 11 22.60 14.23 33.93
C PRO A 11 22.70 14.27 35.46
N LYS A 12 21.73 13.66 36.16
CA LYS A 12 21.62 13.72 37.63
C LYS A 12 22.82 13.13 38.38
N GLU A 13 23.54 12.18 37.78
CA GLU A 13 24.75 11.59 38.38
C GLU A 13 25.92 12.56 38.43
N LYS A 14 26.02 13.46 37.45
CA LYS A 14 27.07 14.48 37.36
C LYS A 14 26.66 15.79 38.04
N TYR A 15 25.37 16.13 37.95
CA TYR A 15 24.80 17.38 38.46
C TYR A 15 23.49 17.13 39.21
N PRO A 16 23.54 16.83 40.53
CA PRO A 16 22.35 16.72 41.35
C PRO A 16 21.58 18.04 41.35
N VAL A 17 20.34 18.00 40.85
CA VAL A 17 19.45 19.18 40.84
C VAL A 17 18.95 19.44 42.27
N LYS A 18 19.25 20.62 42.80
CA LYS A 18 18.82 21.07 44.13
C LYS A 18 17.48 21.79 44.09
N GLU A 19 17.29 22.65 43.09
CA GLU A 19 16.11 23.51 42.99
C GLU A 19 15.77 23.79 41.52
N LEU A 20 14.47 23.84 41.21
CA LEU A 20 13.93 24.22 39.92
C LEU A 20 12.86 25.28 40.15
N LYS A 21 13.02 26.46 39.54
CA LYS A 21 12.05 27.56 39.53
C LYS A 21 11.77 27.98 38.11
N TYR A 22 10.66 28.69 37.92
CA TYR A 22 10.39 29.43 36.69
C TYR A 22 10.21 30.90 37.01
N ASP A 23 10.52 31.75 36.04
CA ASP A 23 10.27 33.19 36.05
C ASP A 23 9.75 33.57 34.66
N GLU A 24 8.79 34.49 34.61
CA GLU A 24 8.13 34.89 33.37
C GLU A 24 8.00 36.41 33.36
N ASP A 25 8.57 37.03 32.33
CA ASP A 25 8.41 38.46 32.04
C ASP A 25 7.71 38.66 30.69
N ASN A 26 7.61 39.91 30.23
CA ASN A 26 6.90 40.24 28.99
C ASN A 26 7.55 39.64 27.73
N ASP A 27 8.85 39.33 27.78
CA ASP A 27 9.65 38.93 26.63
C ASP A 27 10.12 37.46 26.72
N TYR A 28 10.27 36.91 27.93
CA TYR A 28 10.88 35.61 28.18
C TYR A 28 10.20 34.79 29.28
N PHE A 29 10.08 33.49 29.01
CA PHE A 29 9.84 32.46 30.03
C PHE A 29 11.16 31.75 30.33
N SER A 30 11.59 31.80 31.59
CA SER A 30 12.90 31.33 32.03
C SER A 30 12.78 30.22 33.08
N LEU A 31 13.52 29.12 32.87
CA LEU A 31 13.68 28.04 33.84
C LEU A 31 15.00 28.23 34.60
N LEU A 32 14.90 28.52 35.89
CA LEU A 32 16.03 28.72 36.80
C LEU A 32 16.37 27.39 37.48
N ILE A 33 17.53 26.83 37.13
CA ILE A 33 17.96 25.52 37.61
C ILE A 33 19.17 25.68 38.53
N THR A 34 19.06 25.22 39.76
CA THR A 34 20.18 25.17 40.71
C THR A 34 20.69 23.74 40.83
N VAL A 35 21.94 23.51 40.46
CA VAL A 35 22.61 22.20 40.57
C VAL A 35 23.72 22.23 41.60
N GLN A 36 24.05 21.07 42.17
CA GLN A 36 25.21 20.89 43.06
C GLN A 36 26.40 20.39 42.23
N GLY A 37 27.55 21.05 42.32
CA GLY A 37 28.74 20.75 41.53
C GLY A 37 29.40 22.02 40.98
N VAL A 38 30.67 21.92 40.55
CA VAL A 38 31.41 23.06 39.97
C VAL A 38 31.31 22.99 38.45
N ASN A 39 30.91 24.10 37.81
CA ASN A 39 30.84 24.32 36.36
C ASN A 39 29.76 23.55 35.58
N PHE A 40 28.49 23.89 35.80
CA PHE A 40 27.38 23.54 34.89
C PHE A 40 27.36 24.50 33.69
N ASN A 41 27.48 24.00 32.47
CA ASN A 41 27.46 24.82 31.26
C ASN A 41 26.21 24.55 30.40
N LYS A 42 26.02 25.36 29.35
CA LYS A 42 24.90 25.19 28.42
C LYS A 42 24.96 23.84 27.68
N ASP A 43 26.16 23.35 27.37
CA ASP A 43 26.36 22.11 26.60
C ASP A 43 26.02 20.86 27.42
N ASP A 44 25.91 20.99 28.75
CA ASP A 44 25.43 19.93 29.65
C ASP A 44 23.89 19.78 29.63
N LEU A 45 23.16 20.72 29.00
CA LEU A 45 21.71 20.63 28.80
C LEU A 45 21.40 19.83 27.53
N ILE A 46 20.65 18.73 27.70
CA ILE A 46 20.22 17.91 26.58
C ILE A 46 18.78 18.30 26.22
N PHE A 47 18.62 18.92 25.05
CA PHE A 47 17.31 19.22 24.46
C PHE A 47 16.88 18.04 23.59
N LYS A 48 15.70 17.49 23.87
CA LYS A 48 15.09 16.43 23.06
C LYS A 48 13.71 16.87 22.63
N GLU A 49 13.43 16.77 21.34
CA GLU A 49 12.05 16.78 20.89
C GLU A 49 11.37 15.54 21.44
N THR A 50 10.26 15.74 22.14
CA THR A 50 9.47 14.66 22.68
C THR A 50 8.38 14.37 21.68
N LEU A 51 8.41 13.17 21.11
CA LEU A 51 7.36 12.75 20.20
C LEU A 51 6.02 12.74 20.95
N PRO A 52 4.91 13.05 20.26
CA PRO A 52 3.58 12.91 20.82
C PRO A 52 3.37 11.47 21.32
N LYS A 53 3.05 11.33 22.61
CA LYS A 53 2.65 10.06 23.18
C LYS A 53 1.21 9.76 22.78
N THR A 54 0.98 8.53 22.32
CA THR A 54 -0.37 8.06 21.95
C THR A 54 -0.83 7.00 22.93
N ASP A 55 -2.09 7.06 23.35
CA ASP A 55 -2.66 6.07 24.28
C ASP A 55 -3.05 4.78 23.56
N SER A 56 -3.41 4.87 22.29
CA SER A 56 -3.79 3.74 21.45
C SER A 56 -3.62 4.06 19.96
N ILE A 57 -3.41 3.03 19.15
CA ILE A 57 -3.35 3.12 17.69
C ILE A 57 -4.42 2.22 17.09
N PHE A 58 -5.28 2.78 16.24
CA PHE A 58 -6.16 2.01 15.36
C PHE A 58 -5.49 1.84 13.99
N TYR A 59 -5.10 0.61 13.67
CA TYR A 59 -4.38 0.31 12.44
C TYR A 59 -5.30 -0.42 11.44
N PHE A 60 -5.80 0.35 10.47
CA PHE A 60 -6.67 -0.14 9.39
C PHE A 60 -5.80 -0.69 8.26
N CYS A 61 -5.78 -2.01 8.08
CA CYS A 61 -4.91 -2.62 7.07
C CYS A 61 -5.48 -3.91 6.48
N ARG A 62 -5.25 -4.11 5.18
CA ARG A 62 -5.48 -5.42 4.54
C ARG A 62 -4.43 -6.44 4.95
N ASN A 63 -3.16 -6.02 4.94
CA ASN A 63 -2.02 -6.81 5.35
C ASN A 63 -1.30 -6.08 6.48
N PHE A 64 -1.17 -6.73 7.62
CA PHE A 64 -0.46 -6.17 8.77
C PHE A 64 1.04 -6.43 8.63
N ASP A 65 1.83 -5.38 8.79
CA ASP A 65 3.29 -5.43 8.79
C ASP A 65 3.80 -4.48 9.87
N PHE A 66 4.40 -5.03 10.92
CA PHE A 66 4.93 -4.26 12.04
C PHE A 66 6.08 -3.35 11.60
N GLU A 67 6.81 -3.71 10.53
CA GLU A 67 7.87 -2.87 9.98
C GLU A 67 7.32 -1.57 9.39
N LYS A 68 6.08 -1.59 8.87
CA LYS A 68 5.42 -0.35 8.42
C LYS A 68 5.05 0.57 9.56
N LEU A 69 4.76 0.02 10.75
CA LEU A 69 4.56 0.84 11.95
C LEU A 69 5.87 1.54 12.36
N ASN A 70 7.01 0.88 12.16
CA ASN A 70 8.32 1.47 12.48
C ASN A 70 8.60 2.77 11.71
N HIS A 71 7.98 2.98 10.55
CA HIS A 71 8.07 4.24 9.80
C HIS A 71 7.52 5.44 10.58
N PHE A 72 6.58 5.21 11.50
CA PHE A 72 5.97 6.27 12.31
C PHE A 72 6.72 6.56 13.61
N LYS A 73 7.79 5.81 13.95
CA LYS A 73 8.60 6.03 15.16
C LYS A 73 9.30 7.39 15.18
N THR A 74 9.43 8.04 14.04
CA THR A 74 9.98 9.40 13.93
C THR A 74 8.91 10.48 14.13
N LEU A 75 7.63 10.11 14.12
CA LEU A 75 6.49 11.04 14.16
C LEU A 75 5.71 10.94 15.47
N ILE A 76 5.61 9.75 16.06
CA ILE A 76 4.88 9.47 17.31
C ILE A 76 5.62 8.43 18.15
N GLU A 77 5.39 8.46 19.45
CA GLU A 77 5.72 7.33 20.32
C GLU A 77 4.67 6.23 20.14
N ILE A 78 5.11 5.08 19.64
CA ILE A 78 4.26 3.91 19.43
C ILE A 78 3.95 3.29 20.81
N PRO A 79 2.68 3.06 21.15
CA PRO A 79 2.30 2.49 22.44
C PRO A 79 2.68 1.01 22.51
N GLU A 80 2.48 0.41 23.68
CA GLU A 80 2.64 -1.03 23.87
C GLU A 80 1.74 -1.82 22.91
N LYS A 81 2.17 -3.04 22.56
CA LYS A 81 1.56 -3.84 21.50
C LYS A 81 0.08 -4.12 21.76
N GLU A 82 -0.29 -4.22 23.02
CA GLU A 82 -1.62 -4.46 23.54
C GLU A 82 -2.58 -3.28 23.26
N SER A 83 -2.02 -2.06 23.13
CA SER A 83 -2.76 -0.83 22.80
C SER A 83 -2.82 -0.56 21.29
N VAL A 84 -2.33 -1.49 20.46
CA VAL A 84 -2.43 -1.41 19.00
C VAL A 84 -3.59 -2.29 18.53
N ILE A 85 -4.69 -1.65 18.15
CA ILE A 85 -5.92 -2.28 17.69
C ILE A 85 -5.83 -2.49 16.17
N LEU A 86 -5.79 -3.76 15.76
CA LEU A 86 -5.70 -4.11 14.34
C LEU A 86 -7.08 -4.31 13.73
N ILE A 87 -7.38 -3.52 12.70
CA ILE A 87 -8.62 -3.62 11.94
C ILE A 87 -8.30 -4.21 10.57
N LYS A 88 -8.65 -5.48 10.42
CA LYS A 88 -8.37 -6.29 9.24
C LYS A 88 -9.67 -6.60 8.47
N PRO A 89 -9.59 -6.77 7.15
CA PRO A 89 -10.73 -7.29 6.37
C PRO A 89 -11.04 -8.73 6.83
N GLY A 90 -12.33 -9.06 6.86
CA GLY A 90 -12.85 -10.40 7.11
C GLY A 90 -13.97 -10.69 6.12
N GLU A 91 -15.15 -11.09 6.61
CA GLU A 91 -16.38 -11.08 5.82
C GLU A 91 -16.84 -9.64 5.47
N GLU A 92 -16.48 -8.69 6.34
CA GLU A 92 -16.70 -7.27 6.18
C GLU A 92 -15.43 -6.56 5.68
N THR A 93 -15.64 -5.49 4.91
CA THR A 93 -14.60 -4.57 4.47
C THR A 93 -14.02 -3.78 5.65
N VAL A 94 -12.82 -3.21 5.46
CA VAL A 94 -12.21 -2.35 6.49
C VAL A 94 -13.05 -1.07 6.67
N SER A 95 -13.64 -0.58 5.59
CA SER A 95 -14.56 0.55 5.58
C SER A 95 -15.83 0.31 6.40
N GLU A 96 -16.38 -0.91 6.38
CA GLU A 96 -17.52 -1.29 7.25
C GLU A 96 -17.16 -1.16 8.72
N LYS A 97 -16.04 -1.76 9.14
CA LYS A 97 -15.59 -1.68 10.54
C LYS A 97 -15.24 -0.25 10.95
N ALA A 98 -14.64 0.53 10.05
CA ALA A 98 -14.37 1.94 10.30
C ALA A 98 -15.66 2.73 10.51
N PHE A 99 -16.69 2.47 9.68
CA PHE A 99 -17.99 3.09 9.84
C PHE A 99 -18.65 2.71 11.17
N GLU A 100 -18.61 1.44 11.57
CA GLU A 100 -19.18 1.01 12.86
C GLU A 100 -18.53 1.70 14.06
N ILE A 101 -17.21 1.88 14.02
CA ILE A 101 -16.47 2.62 15.04
C ILE A 101 -16.95 4.08 15.06
N ILE A 102 -17.01 4.74 13.90
CA ILE A 102 -17.46 6.13 13.80
C ILE A 102 -18.90 6.28 14.29
N ASP A 103 -19.80 5.38 13.87
CA ASP A 103 -21.21 5.36 14.26
C ASP A 103 -21.36 5.17 15.78
N SER A 104 -20.52 4.31 16.38
CA SER A 104 -20.51 4.07 17.83
C SER A 104 -20.11 5.30 18.66
N PHE A 105 -19.31 6.20 18.11
CA PHE A 105 -18.91 7.45 18.76
C PHE A 105 -19.78 8.66 18.36
N SER A 106 -20.62 8.50 17.34
CA SER A 106 -21.45 9.60 16.80
C SER A 106 -22.83 9.59 17.46
N PHE A 107 -22.95 10.25 18.62
CA PHE A 107 -24.19 10.26 19.42
C PHE A 107 -25.47 10.71 18.65
N ASP A 108 -25.34 11.49 17.55
CA ASP A 108 -26.49 11.97 16.76
C ASP A 108 -26.28 11.93 15.23
N ASN A 109 -25.32 11.16 14.72
CA ASN A 109 -24.89 11.18 13.30
C ASN A 109 -24.48 12.59 12.79
N GLU A 110 -24.32 13.61 13.64
CA GLU A 110 -23.97 14.98 13.18
C GLU A 110 -22.62 15.01 12.43
N ILE A 111 -21.62 14.30 12.96
CA ILE A 111 -20.29 14.17 12.35
C ILE A 111 -20.40 13.53 10.96
N LEU A 112 -21.33 12.59 10.80
CA LEU A 112 -21.58 11.92 9.53
C LEU A 112 -22.36 12.81 8.54
N LYS A 113 -23.16 13.78 8.99
CA LYS A 113 -23.98 14.63 8.10
C LYS A 113 -23.32 15.95 7.70
N THR A 114 -22.38 16.45 8.49
CA THR A 114 -21.78 17.80 8.30
C THR A 114 -20.39 17.78 7.69
N SER A 115 -19.84 16.61 7.40
CA SER A 115 -18.45 16.43 6.95
C SER A 115 -18.35 15.74 5.59
N HIS A 116 -17.14 15.72 5.03
CA HIS A 116 -16.81 14.92 3.85
C HIS A 116 -16.68 13.41 4.15
N LEU A 117 -16.93 12.97 5.39
CA LEU A 117 -16.75 11.58 5.80
C LEU A 117 -17.61 10.58 5.02
N PRO A 118 -18.90 10.83 4.73
CA PRO A 118 -19.69 9.89 3.93
C PRO A 118 -19.10 9.67 2.54
N THR A 119 -18.64 10.74 1.88
CA THR A 119 -17.98 10.66 0.57
C THR A 119 -16.67 9.87 0.66
N LEU A 120 -15.83 10.12 1.66
CA LEU A 120 -14.57 9.41 1.84
C LEU A 120 -14.79 7.92 2.13
N LEU A 121 -15.74 7.59 3.01
CA LEU A 121 -16.09 6.22 3.32
C LEU A 121 -16.73 5.52 2.11
N PHE A 122 -17.58 6.22 1.35
CA PHE A 122 -18.18 5.68 0.14
C PHE A 122 -17.10 5.38 -0.91
N ALA A 123 -16.13 6.27 -1.07
CA ALA A 123 -14.98 6.05 -1.93
C ALA A 123 -14.12 4.86 -1.47
N ALA A 124 -13.92 4.69 -0.16
CA ALA A 124 -13.21 3.55 0.40
C ALA A 124 -13.96 2.23 0.12
N VAL A 125 -15.27 2.15 0.39
CA VAL A 125 -16.11 0.98 0.05
C VAL A 125 -16.07 0.70 -1.44
N PHE A 126 -16.22 1.73 -2.28
CA PHE A 126 -16.15 1.61 -3.73
C PHE A 126 -14.81 1.01 -4.17
N LYS A 127 -13.68 1.50 -3.62
CA LYS A 127 -12.36 0.95 -3.92
C LYS A 127 -12.18 -0.47 -3.42
N GLU A 128 -12.66 -0.74 -2.20
CA GLU A 128 -12.48 -2.03 -1.56
C GLU A 128 -13.21 -3.15 -2.29
N THR A 129 -14.39 -2.83 -2.84
CA THR A 129 -15.27 -3.71 -3.62
C THR A 129 -14.98 -3.70 -5.12
N ASP A 130 -13.93 -3.00 -5.57
CA ASP A 130 -13.54 -2.86 -6.98
C ASP A 130 -14.66 -2.27 -7.86
N GLY A 131 -15.29 -1.19 -7.37
CA GLY A 131 -16.44 -0.56 -8.00
C GLY A 131 -17.70 -1.41 -7.89
N PHE A 132 -17.90 -2.07 -6.75
CA PHE A 132 -19.01 -3.01 -6.51
C PHE A 132 -19.01 -4.21 -7.47
N LYS A 133 -17.84 -4.71 -7.88
CA LYS A 133 -17.72 -6.01 -8.56
C LYS A 133 -17.69 -7.18 -7.57
N ASN A 134 -17.03 -6.98 -6.43
CA ASN A 134 -16.95 -7.95 -5.33
C ASN A 134 -17.83 -7.47 -4.17
N ILE A 135 -19.12 -7.75 -4.25
CA ILE A 135 -20.14 -7.22 -3.35
C ILE A 135 -20.42 -8.19 -2.20
N SER A 136 -20.37 -7.69 -0.96
CA SER A 136 -21.07 -8.29 0.19
C SER A 136 -22.38 -7.54 0.46
N GLN A 137 -23.34 -8.20 1.11
CA GLN A 137 -24.60 -7.54 1.52
C GLN A 137 -24.34 -6.34 2.46
N GLY A 138 -23.35 -6.47 3.36
CA GLY A 138 -22.95 -5.40 4.26
C GLY A 138 -22.38 -4.19 3.51
N ALA A 139 -21.50 -4.41 2.53
CA ALA A 139 -20.92 -3.34 1.73
C ALA A 139 -21.98 -2.57 0.92
N LEU A 140 -22.99 -3.25 0.36
CA LEU A 140 -24.11 -2.59 -0.31
C LEU A 140 -24.97 -1.78 0.68
N ARG A 141 -25.29 -2.35 1.84
CA ARG A 141 -26.08 -1.66 2.87
C ARG A 141 -25.35 -0.40 3.35
N LEU A 142 -24.05 -0.49 3.57
CA LEU A 142 -23.23 0.64 3.94
C LEU A 142 -23.21 1.70 2.83
N ALA A 143 -22.97 1.30 1.58
CA ALA A 143 -22.96 2.22 0.46
C ALA A 143 -24.30 2.98 0.33
N ALA A 144 -25.44 2.29 0.48
CA ALA A 144 -26.75 2.92 0.49
C ALA A 144 -26.90 3.93 1.64
N ARG A 145 -26.52 3.53 2.87
CA ARG A 145 -26.57 4.43 4.04
C ARG A 145 -25.67 5.65 3.86
N LEU A 146 -24.49 5.51 3.28
CA LEU A 146 -23.58 6.64 3.01
C LEU A 146 -24.16 7.61 1.97
N LEU A 147 -24.82 7.10 0.94
CA LEU A 147 -25.53 7.94 -0.03
C LEU A 147 -26.70 8.69 0.61
N GLU A 148 -27.47 8.05 1.50
CA GLU A 148 -28.52 8.72 2.28
C GLU A 148 -27.95 9.82 3.20
N LEU A 149 -26.73 9.64 3.70
CA LEU A 149 -26.00 10.62 4.49
C LEU A 149 -25.35 11.74 3.65
N GLY A 150 -25.55 11.74 2.32
CA GLY A 150 -25.07 12.78 1.42
C GLY A 150 -23.70 12.52 0.79
N ALA A 151 -23.24 11.25 0.75
CA ALA A 151 -22.02 10.91 0.01
C ALA A 151 -22.13 11.31 -1.47
N ASP A 152 -21.10 11.99 -1.95
CA ASP A 152 -21.02 12.42 -3.35
C ASP A 152 -20.44 11.31 -4.23
N LYS A 153 -21.34 10.67 -4.98
CA LYS A 153 -21.00 9.63 -5.94
C LYS A 153 -20.13 10.16 -7.08
N GLU A 154 -20.40 11.36 -7.59
CA GLU A 154 -19.67 11.95 -8.72
C GLU A 154 -18.22 12.26 -8.32
N THR A 155 -18.03 12.87 -7.14
CA THR A 155 -16.68 13.07 -6.58
C THR A 155 -15.93 11.75 -6.42
N THR A 156 -16.60 10.71 -5.97
CA THR A 156 -16.00 9.37 -5.84
C THR A 156 -15.59 8.78 -7.19
N GLU A 157 -16.49 8.83 -8.17
CA GLU A 157 -16.19 8.39 -9.54
C GLU A 157 -15.06 9.23 -10.15
N ASN A 158 -14.97 10.52 -9.83
CA ASN A 158 -13.90 11.40 -10.28
C ASN A 158 -12.54 11.06 -9.65
N ILE A 159 -12.50 10.75 -8.35
CA ILE A 159 -11.27 10.28 -7.67
C ILE A 159 -10.73 9.02 -8.35
N PHE A 160 -11.60 8.08 -8.73
CA PHE A 160 -11.19 6.84 -9.39
C PHE A 160 -11.14 6.91 -10.91
N SER A 161 -11.69 7.95 -11.53
CA SER A 161 -11.56 8.20 -12.97
C SER A 161 -10.27 8.93 -13.29
N GLN A 162 -9.65 9.65 -12.35
CA GLN A 162 -8.28 10.16 -12.49
C GLN A 162 -7.23 9.05 -12.59
N ASP A 163 -7.53 7.83 -12.11
CA ASP A 163 -6.74 6.62 -12.38
C ASP A 163 -6.82 6.17 -13.86
N LYS A 164 -7.69 6.76 -14.69
CA LYS A 164 -7.73 6.56 -16.16
C LYS A 164 -6.67 7.40 -16.86
N ILE A 165 -5.41 7.21 -16.48
CA ILE A 165 -4.27 7.78 -17.21
C ILE A 165 -4.39 7.31 -18.68
N PRO A 166 -4.44 8.20 -19.69
CA PRO A 166 -4.51 7.78 -21.10
C PRO A 166 -3.42 6.76 -21.47
N ALA A 167 -2.25 6.85 -20.84
CA ALA A 167 -1.16 5.88 -20.96
C ALA A 167 -1.56 4.46 -20.52
N PHE A 168 -2.38 4.31 -19.46
CA PHE A 168 -2.90 3.00 -19.05
C PHE A 168 -3.76 2.38 -20.13
N TRP A 169 -4.77 3.09 -20.62
CA TRP A 169 -5.68 2.56 -21.64
C TRP A 169 -4.98 2.27 -22.96
N GLN A 170 -4.04 3.12 -23.36
CA GLN A 170 -3.23 2.87 -24.55
C GLN A 170 -2.29 1.67 -24.37
N MET A 171 -1.71 1.48 -23.19
CA MET A 171 -0.91 0.30 -22.89
C MET A 171 -1.77 -0.95 -22.86
N LEU A 172 -2.93 -0.91 -22.19
CA LEU A 172 -3.87 -2.01 -22.13
C LEU A 172 -4.36 -2.41 -23.52
N GLY A 173 -4.71 -1.45 -24.38
CA GLY A 173 -5.10 -1.72 -25.76
C GLY A 173 -3.98 -2.42 -26.56
N ARG A 174 -2.72 -1.98 -26.38
CA ARG A 174 -1.55 -2.65 -27.00
C ARG A 174 -1.29 -4.03 -26.41
N ALA A 175 -1.49 -4.19 -25.11
CA ALA A 175 -1.33 -5.45 -24.40
C ALA A 175 -2.35 -6.46 -24.92
N LEU A 176 -3.65 -6.12 -24.91
CA LEU A 176 -4.74 -6.92 -25.44
C LEU A 176 -4.53 -7.30 -26.92
N ALA A 177 -4.10 -6.34 -27.76
CA ALA A 177 -3.82 -6.59 -29.17
C ALA A 177 -2.66 -7.59 -29.41
N ARG A 178 -1.80 -7.81 -28.41
CA ARG A 178 -0.68 -8.76 -28.44
C ARG A 178 -0.90 -9.96 -27.52
N THR A 179 -2.08 -10.08 -26.91
CA THR A 179 -2.44 -11.23 -26.10
C THR A 179 -2.79 -12.39 -27.03
N ALA A 180 -2.00 -13.46 -26.99
CA ALA A 180 -2.28 -14.72 -27.65
C ALA A 180 -2.87 -15.72 -26.64
N VAL A 181 -3.91 -16.44 -27.04
CA VAL A 181 -4.50 -17.51 -26.21
C VAL A 181 -3.91 -18.85 -26.63
N ASP A 182 -3.42 -19.60 -25.65
CA ASP A 182 -3.03 -20.99 -25.81
C ASP A 182 -4.05 -21.87 -25.08
N GLN A 183 -4.95 -22.49 -25.85
CA GLN A 183 -6.00 -23.35 -25.32
C GLN A 183 -5.45 -24.63 -24.69
N ASN A 184 -4.34 -25.18 -25.21
CA ASN A 184 -3.74 -26.40 -24.69
C ASN A 184 -3.14 -26.17 -23.30
N LEU A 185 -2.61 -24.97 -23.07
CA LEU A 185 -2.06 -24.55 -21.79
C LEU A 185 -3.06 -23.75 -20.94
N GLN A 186 -4.32 -23.62 -21.38
CA GLN A 186 -5.35 -22.79 -20.73
C GLN A 186 -4.80 -21.44 -20.26
N SER A 187 -4.04 -20.77 -21.14
CA SER A 187 -3.26 -19.58 -20.77
C SER A 187 -3.37 -18.46 -21.80
N SER A 188 -3.35 -17.22 -21.32
CA SER A 188 -3.20 -16.02 -22.16
C SER A 188 -1.79 -15.44 -22.01
N TRP A 189 -1.14 -15.14 -23.13
CA TRP A 189 0.26 -14.72 -23.22
C TRP A 189 0.34 -13.34 -23.82
N THR A 190 0.92 -12.39 -23.08
CA THR A 190 1.07 -11.00 -23.54
C THR A 190 2.53 -10.60 -23.52
N PHE A 191 3.03 -10.06 -24.62
CA PHE A 191 4.43 -9.64 -24.77
C PHE A 191 4.50 -8.12 -24.93
N LEU A 192 5.15 -7.44 -23.98
CA LEU A 192 5.36 -5.99 -24.00
C LEU A 192 6.83 -5.67 -24.23
N SER A 193 7.14 -4.87 -25.25
CA SER A 193 8.51 -4.48 -25.59
C SER A 193 8.94 -3.21 -24.85
N LYS A 194 10.24 -2.92 -24.80
CA LYS A 194 10.78 -1.67 -24.22
C LYS A 194 10.13 -0.42 -24.81
N LYS A 195 9.92 -0.43 -26.14
CA LYS A 195 9.25 0.66 -26.89
C LYS A 195 7.82 0.93 -26.41
N ASP A 196 7.14 -0.07 -25.84
CA ASP A 196 5.80 0.11 -25.29
C ASP A 196 5.82 0.96 -24.01
N PHE A 197 6.91 0.92 -23.24
CA PHE A 197 7.11 1.70 -22.01
C PHE A 197 7.71 3.09 -22.28
N GLU A 198 8.69 3.18 -23.19
CA GLU A 198 9.35 4.44 -23.57
C GLU A 198 8.37 5.50 -24.09
N LYS A 199 7.35 5.06 -24.84
CA LYS A 199 6.32 5.95 -25.40
C LYS A 199 5.48 6.68 -24.34
N HIS A 200 5.55 6.27 -23.06
CA HIS A 200 4.68 6.78 -22.00
C HIS A 200 5.41 7.34 -20.79
N LYS A 201 6.76 7.42 -20.82
CA LYS A 201 7.60 7.78 -19.65
C LYS A 201 7.19 7.02 -18.37
N ALA A 202 6.61 5.83 -18.54
CA ALA A 202 6.14 5.00 -17.46
C ALA A 202 7.18 3.92 -17.26
N GLU A 203 7.91 3.98 -16.14
CA GLU A 203 8.71 2.85 -15.70
C GLU A 203 7.78 1.64 -15.51
N PRO A 204 8.21 0.42 -15.90
CA PRO A 204 7.45 -0.80 -15.69
C PRO A 204 7.37 -1.13 -14.20
N LYS A 205 6.52 -0.39 -13.47
CA LYS A 205 6.18 -0.70 -12.09
C LYS A 205 5.31 -1.95 -12.09
N GLU A 206 5.66 -2.90 -11.25
CA GLU A 206 4.97 -4.18 -11.13
C GLU A 206 3.46 -4.01 -10.86
N GLU A 207 3.09 -3.06 -10.01
CA GLU A 207 1.69 -2.72 -9.73
C GLU A 207 0.90 -2.31 -10.97
N PHE A 208 1.53 -1.58 -11.90
CA PHE A 208 0.91 -1.16 -13.15
C PHE A 208 0.66 -2.35 -14.08
N LEU A 209 1.64 -3.27 -14.17
CA LEU A 209 1.50 -4.50 -14.94
C LEU A 209 0.43 -5.43 -14.37
N LEU A 210 0.33 -5.51 -13.04
CA LEU A 210 -0.73 -6.27 -12.37
C LEU A 210 -2.12 -5.72 -12.66
N LYS A 211 -2.27 -4.39 -12.75
CA LYS A 211 -3.53 -3.75 -13.20
C LYS A 211 -3.87 -4.16 -14.63
N ILE A 212 -2.91 -4.10 -15.56
CA ILE A 212 -3.11 -4.54 -16.95
C ILE A 212 -3.49 -6.03 -17.00
N LEU A 213 -2.76 -6.87 -16.27
CA LEU A 213 -2.99 -8.31 -16.23
C LEU A 213 -4.38 -8.65 -15.69
N LYS A 214 -4.86 -7.89 -14.71
CA LYS A 214 -6.23 -8.00 -14.19
C LYS A 214 -7.26 -7.71 -15.29
N GLU A 215 -7.12 -6.61 -16.02
CA GLU A 215 -8.05 -6.28 -17.10
C GLU A 215 -8.00 -7.31 -18.25
N ILE A 216 -6.82 -7.82 -18.60
CA ILE A 216 -6.67 -8.91 -19.59
C ILE A 216 -7.42 -10.16 -19.12
N SER A 217 -7.25 -10.57 -17.85
CA SER A 217 -7.94 -11.74 -17.30
C SER A 217 -9.47 -11.61 -17.27
N GLN A 218 -9.99 -10.38 -17.20
CA GLN A 218 -11.43 -10.09 -17.26
C GLN A 218 -11.95 -10.05 -18.72
N THR A 219 -11.10 -9.61 -19.65
CA THR A 219 -11.46 -9.44 -21.07
C THR A 219 -11.34 -10.74 -21.86
N VAL A 220 -10.39 -11.62 -21.49
CA VAL A 220 -10.13 -12.92 -22.13
C VAL A 220 -10.51 -14.05 -21.16
N PRO A 221 -11.82 -14.29 -20.94
CA PRO A 221 -12.28 -15.27 -19.98
C PRO A 221 -11.98 -16.71 -20.42
N GLY A 222 -12.01 -17.64 -19.46
CA GLY A 222 -11.84 -19.08 -19.71
C GLY A 222 -10.40 -19.59 -19.71
N GLN A 223 -9.42 -18.72 -19.42
CA GLN A 223 -8.03 -19.14 -19.23
C GLN A 223 -7.73 -19.31 -17.73
N THR A 224 -7.06 -20.41 -17.39
CA THR A 224 -6.57 -20.67 -16.03
C THR A 224 -5.44 -19.72 -15.66
N PHE A 225 -4.55 -19.41 -16.61
CA PHE A 225 -3.41 -18.52 -16.39
C PHE A 225 -3.46 -17.31 -17.30
N SER A 226 -3.08 -16.15 -16.79
CA SER A 226 -2.81 -14.94 -17.59
C SER A 226 -1.39 -14.48 -17.33
N LEU A 227 -0.65 -14.19 -18.40
CA LEU A 227 0.76 -13.86 -18.34
C LEU A 227 1.06 -12.56 -19.09
N ILE A 228 1.93 -11.73 -18.49
CA ILE A 228 2.62 -10.64 -19.19
C ILE A 228 4.12 -10.87 -19.06
N LEU A 229 4.83 -10.79 -20.18
CA LEU A 229 6.28 -10.77 -20.28
C LEU A 229 6.74 -9.36 -20.68
N TRP A 230 7.78 -8.84 -20.05
CA TRP A 230 8.32 -7.52 -20.33
C TRP A 230 9.82 -7.41 -20.00
N PRO A 231 10.56 -6.47 -20.62
CA PRO A 231 11.92 -6.16 -20.22
C PRO A 231 11.92 -5.27 -18.98
N ALA A 232 12.66 -5.67 -17.94
CA ALA A 232 12.93 -4.83 -16.79
C ALA A 232 14.26 -4.07 -16.97
N PRO A 233 14.35 -2.79 -16.57
CA PRO A 233 15.62 -2.06 -16.62
C PRO A 233 16.65 -2.73 -15.69
N THR A 234 17.84 -3.00 -16.21
CA THR A 234 18.95 -3.57 -15.44
C THR A 234 19.39 -2.60 -14.33
N GLN A 235 19.56 -3.07 -13.10
CA GLN A 235 19.93 -2.22 -11.95
C GLN A 235 21.34 -1.62 -12.07
N ASN A 236 22.18 -2.12 -12.97
CA ASN A 236 23.53 -1.62 -13.24
C ASN A 236 23.57 -0.83 -14.55
N ALA A 237 23.20 0.44 -14.49
CA ALA A 237 23.18 1.37 -15.63
C ALA A 237 24.56 1.69 -16.25
N PHE A 238 25.66 1.16 -15.70
CA PHE A 238 27.03 1.40 -16.15
C PHE A 238 27.61 0.29 -17.04
N ASP A 239 26.85 -0.78 -17.31
CA ASP A 239 27.28 -1.87 -18.17
C ASP A 239 26.65 -1.72 -19.57
N LEU A 240 27.42 -1.15 -20.50
CA LEU A 240 27.01 -0.85 -21.88
C LEU A 240 26.68 -2.09 -22.72
N ASN A 241 26.96 -3.29 -22.20
CA ASN A 241 26.73 -4.57 -22.88
C ASN A 241 25.56 -5.38 -22.29
N ASN A 242 24.85 -4.84 -21.29
CA ASN A 242 23.80 -5.59 -20.62
C ASN A 242 22.46 -5.42 -21.35
N GLU A 243 22.03 -6.48 -22.05
CA GLU A 243 20.69 -6.56 -22.63
C GLU A 243 19.64 -6.51 -21.52
N ASP A 244 18.48 -5.88 -21.79
CA ASP A 244 17.41 -5.80 -20.79
C ASP A 244 16.95 -7.23 -20.42
N GLU A 245 16.91 -7.53 -19.13
CA GLU A 245 16.43 -8.81 -18.64
C GLU A 245 14.92 -8.93 -18.81
N ILE A 246 14.46 -10.08 -19.30
CA ILE A 246 13.02 -10.36 -19.45
C ILE A 246 12.48 -10.91 -18.14
N TRP A 247 11.36 -10.35 -17.70
CA TRP A 247 10.59 -10.79 -16.55
C TRP A 247 9.19 -11.19 -16.98
N ALA A 248 8.56 -12.05 -16.19
CA ALA A 248 7.19 -12.45 -16.40
C ALA A 248 6.39 -12.40 -15.09
N THR A 249 5.13 -12.00 -15.22
CA THR A 249 4.13 -11.99 -14.15
C THR A 249 2.99 -12.87 -14.59
N ILE A 250 2.62 -13.81 -13.73
CA ILE A 250 1.62 -14.82 -13.98
C ILE A 250 0.53 -14.68 -12.93
N LYS A 251 -0.73 -14.63 -13.35
CA LYS A 251 -1.89 -14.60 -12.48
C LYS A 251 -2.78 -15.80 -12.78
N SER A 252 -3.38 -16.37 -11.75
CA SER A 252 -4.42 -17.38 -11.88
C SER A 252 -5.47 -17.18 -10.79
N ALA A 253 -6.73 -17.49 -11.12
CA ALA A 253 -7.79 -17.63 -10.12
C ALA A 253 -7.70 -18.96 -9.34
N ASP A 254 -6.98 -19.95 -9.88
CA ASP A 254 -6.76 -21.25 -9.25
C ASP A 254 -5.49 -21.20 -8.39
N ALA A 255 -5.68 -21.02 -7.08
CA ALA A 255 -4.58 -20.91 -6.13
C ALA A 255 -3.73 -22.20 -6.04
N VAL A 256 -4.33 -23.37 -6.28
CA VAL A 256 -3.63 -24.66 -6.21
C VAL A 256 -2.66 -24.77 -7.37
N LYS A 257 -3.16 -24.54 -8.60
CA LYS A 257 -2.34 -24.56 -9.81
C LYS A 257 -1.27 -23.47 -9.80
N LEU A 258 -1.58 -22.29 -9.26
CA LEU A 258 -0.60 -21.21 -9.11
C LEU A 258 0.51 -21.57 -8.13
N ASN A 259 0.21 -22.23 -7.02
CA ASN A 259 1.23 -22.68 -6.05
C ASN A 259 2.11 -23.80 -6.62
N PHE A 260 1.52 -24.70 -7.41
CA PHE A 260 2.29 -25.72 -8.13
C PHE A 260 3.27 -25.05 -9.11
N LEU A 261 2.78 -24.11 -9.92
CA LEU A 261 3.60 -23.35 -10.85
C LEU A 261 4.70 -22.53 -10.14
N ALA A 262 4.41 -21.98 -8.96
CA ALA A 262 5.39 -21.30 -8.13
C ALA A 262 6.58 -22.19 -7.77
N THR A 263 6.29 -23.46 -7.44
CA THR A 263 7.30 -24.46 -7.08
C THR A 263 8.18 -24.80 -8.28
N GLU A 264 7.58 -25.06 -9.44
CA GLU A 264 8.29 -25.37 -10.69
C GLU A 264 9.20 -24.21 -11.14
N LEU A 265 8.72 -22.97 -11.02
CA LEU A 265 9.46 -21.76 -11.38
C LEU A 265 10.39 -21.27 -10.25
N LYS A 266 10.49 -22.01 -9.13
CA LYS A 266 11.29 -21.64 -7.95
C LYS A 266 11.02 -20.22 -7.45
N THR A 267 9.77 -19.80 -7.51
CA THR A 267 9.29 -18.49 -7.06
C THR A 267 8.24 -18.65 -5.95
N LYS A 268 7.78 -17.52 -5.41
CA LYS A 268 6.75 -17.50 -4.37
C LYS A 268 5.46 -16.90 -4.92
N ASN A 269 4.33 -17.48 -4.52
CA ASN A 269 3.03 -16.87 -4.72
C ASN A 269 2.92 -15.61 -3.85
N GLN A 270 2.80 -14.47 -4.52
CA GLN A 270 2.58 -13.18 -3.88
C GLN A 270 1.13 -12.80 -4.13
N ASN A 271 0.22 -13.11 -3.20
CA ASN A 271 -1.17 -12.65 -3.26
C ASN A 271 -1.90 -12.95 -4.60
N GLY A 272 -1.78 -14.18 -5.12
CA GLY A 272 -2.50 -14.59 -6.34
C GLY A 272 -1.79 -14.25 -7.64
N HIS A 273 -0.51 -13.85 -7.59
CA HIS A 273 0.35 -13.78 -8.77
C HIS A 273 1.76 -14.31 -8.47
N LEU A 274 2.49 -14.63 -9.53
CA LEU A 274 3.89 -15.02 -9.52
C LEU A 274 4.69 -14.03 -10.33
N LYS A 275 5.92 -13.78 -9.90
CA LYS A 275 6.94 -13.10 -10.69
C LYS A 275 8.11 -14.05 -10.90
N THR A 276 8.55 -14.20 -12.14
CA THR A 276 9.63 -15.10 -12.52
C THR A 276 10.57 -14.45 -13.52
N GLY A 277 11.83 -14.87 -13.50
CA GLY A 277 12.96 -14.28 -14.22
C GLY A 277 14.18 -14.14 -13.32
N PRO A 278 15.25 -13.47 -13.77
CA PRO A 278 15.39 -12.90 -15.12
C PRO A 278 15.65 -13.96 -16.20
N PHE A 279 15.19 -13.70 -17.42
CA PHE A 279 15.50 -14.48 -18.62
C PHE A 279 16.27 -13.61 -19.62
N LYS A 280 17.12 -14.21 -20.45
CA LYS A 280 17.91 -13.45 -21.45
C LYS A 280 17.06 -12.97 -22.61
N THR A 281 16.07 -13.76 -23.02
CA THR A 281 15.20 -13.44 -24.17
C THR A 281 13.76 -13.82 -23.91
N PHE A 282 12.83 -13.23 -24.66
CA PHE A 282 11.42 -13.61 -24.63
C PHE A 282 11.21 -15.08 -25.00
N SER A 283 11.98 -15.60 -25.97
CA SER A 283 11.90 -16.99 -26.39
C SER A 283 12.33 -17.94 -25.27
N GLU A 284 13.40 -17.59 -24.53
CA GLU A 284 13.83 -18.37 -23.37
C GLU A 284 12.75 -18.38 -22.28
N ALA A 285 12.22 -17.19 -21.94
CA ALA A 285 11.16 -17.05 -20.95
C ALA A 285 9.92 -17.88 -21.32
N GLU A 286 9.50 -17.80 -22.58
CA GLU A 286 8.36 -18.54 -23.11
C GLU A 286 8.59 -20.05 -23.01
N ILE A 287 9.75 -20.57 -23.43
CA ILE A 287 10.05 -22.01 -23.37
C ILE A 287 10.03 -22.53 -21.93
N GLN A 288 10.67 -21.81 -21.00
CA GLN A 288 10.74 -22.22 -19.60
C GLN A 288 9.36 -22.21 -18.95
N ILE A 289 8.59 -21.14 -19.14
CA ILE A 289 7.25 -21.00 -18.55
C ILE A 289 6.28 -22.00 -19.18
N ARG A 290 6.35 -22.26 -20.49
CA ARG A 290 5.54 -23.30 -21.14
C ARG A 290 5.82 -24.69 -20.57
N ARG A 291 7.08 -25.02 -20.30
CA ARG A 291 7.44 -26.29 -19.66
C ARG A 291 6.82 -26.39 -18.26
N ALA A 292 6.93 -25.35 -17.45
CA ALA A 292 6.35 -25.32 -16.11
C ALA A 292 4.81 -25.39 -16.13
N LEU A 293 4.15 -24.71 -17.06
CA LEU A 293 2.70 -24.76 -17.23
C LEU A 293 2.21 -26.16 -17.64
N LYS A 294 2.94 -26.88 -18.49
CA LYS A 294 2.61 -28.27 -18.82
C LYS A 294 2.60 -29.15 -17.56
N SER A 295 3.59 -29.01 -16.70
CA SER A 295 3.63 -29.73 -15.43
C SER A 295 2.50 -29.33 -14.47
N ALA A 296 1.94 -28.12 -14.59
CA ALA A 296 0.93 -27.60 -13.67
C ALA A 296 -0.52 -27.90 -14.07
N ILE A 297 -0.74 -28.33 -15.33
CA ILE A 297 -2.07 -28.63 -15.87
C ILE A 297 -2.38 -30.13 -15.81
N PHE A 298 -1.35 -30.97 -15.82
CA PHE A 298 -1.40 -32.43 -15.71
C PHE A 298 -0.91 -32.89 -14.34
#